data_AF-A0A021VUB8-F1
#
_entry.id   AF-A0A021VUB8-F1
#
_cell.length_a   1.000
_cell.length_b   1.000
_cell.length_c   1.000
_cell.angle_alpha   90.00
_cell.angle_beta   90.00
_cell.angle_gamma   90.00
#
_symmetry.space_group_name_H-M   'P 1'
#
loop_
_entity.id
_entity.type
_entity.pdbx_description
1 polymer ?
#
loop_
_entity_poly.entity_id
_entity_poly.type
_entity_poly.pdbx_seq_one_letter_code
_entity_poly.pdbx_strand_id
1 'polypeptide(L)'
;MASRRRLRAVAASLAATLALAACSSGPDEAAGPAGEAATADDGAFPVTLEHAFGTTTIEERPQRVVTWGWGTADAAIALGVTPVAIPFQAYGGDEQGVLPWIREAVEDAGEEIPTVLPDTGADVPFEEIAAAQPDVVLAHYSGLTEEQYATLSQIAPVVAYPDQPWSTPWRDVVTTTGVALGLVSEAEQVLADIDSAITEQRAAHPEFAGLTLATVWETGGTVYVYADEDPRVEFMLDLGFVN
;
A
#
# COMPACT_ATOMS: atom_id res chain seq x y z
N MET A 1 1.89 -24.99 -82.95
CA MET A 1 0.67 -24.50 -83.62
C MET A 1 -0.28 -23.97 -82.58
N ALA A 2 -0.60 -22.67 -82.67
CA ALA A 2 -1.89 -22.01 -82.42
C ALA A 2 -2.81 -22.55 -81.29
N SER A 3 -3.50 -21.78 -80.46
CA SER A 3 -3.82 -20.36 -80.43
C SER A 3 -4.80 -20.21 -79.26
N ARG A 4 -4.58 -19.22 -78.38
CA ARG A 4 -5.58 -18.29 -77.85
C ARG A 4 -6.98 -18.85 -77.50
N ARG A 5 -7.34 -18.81 -76.22
CA ARG A 5 -8.68 -18.47 -75.66
C ARG A 5 -8.59 -18.62 -74.14
N ARG A 6 -8.94 -17.71 -73.24
CA ARG A 6 -9.59 -16.40 -73.19
C ARG A 6 -9.28 -15.90 -71.77
N LEU A 7 -8.58 -14.78 -71.61
CA LEU A 7 -9.14 -13.55 -71.02
C LEU A 7 -10.24 -13.75 -69.96
N ARG A 8 -9.91 -13.42 -68.70
CA ARG A 8 -10.63 -12.52 -67.76
C ARG A 8 -9.78 -12.39 -66.49
N ALA A 9 -8.93 -11.36 -66.44
CA ALA A 9 -9.06 -10.15 -65.58
C ALA A 9 -8.17 -10.31 -64.33
N VAL A 10 -6.93 -9.81 -64.29
CA VAL A 10 -6.47 -8.41 -64.18
C VAL A 10 -7.02 -7.68 -62.94
N ALA A 11 -6.19 -7.61 -61.90
CA ALA A 11 -5.78 -6.40 -61.16
C ALA A 11 -4.86 -6.90 -60.00
N ALA A 12 -3.54 -6.72 -60.03
CA ALA A 12 -2.81 -5.48 -59.70
C ALA A 12 -3.14 -5.04 -58.25
N SER A 13 -2.23 -4.86 -57.29
CA SER A 13 -0.84 -4.36 -57.36
C SER A 13 -0.16 -4.46 -55.97
N LEU A 14 1.18 -4.47 -55.98
CA LEU A 14 2.15 -3.78 -55.09
C LEU A 14 1.97 -3.89 -53.55
N ALA A 15 2.86 -4.58 -52.83
CA ALA A 15 4.22 -4.18 -52.40
C ALA A 15 4.27 -3.39 -51.08
N ALA A 16 4.91 -3.97 -50.05
CA ALA A 16 5.71 -3.24 -49.06
C ALA A 16 6.55 -4.22 -48.23
N THR A 17 7.85 -4.17 -48.42
CA THR A 17 8.92 -4.67 -47.55
C THR A 17 9.14 -3.70 -46.39
N LEU A 18 9.23 -4.20 -45.15
CA LEU A 18 9.98 -3.53 -44.06
C LEU A 18 10.68 -4.56 -43.17
N ALA A 19 12.00 -4.60 -43.39
CA ALA A 19 13.14 -4.90 -42.51
C ALA A 19 12.89 -5.59 -41.15
N LEU A 20 13.29 -6.87 -41.08
CA LEU A 20 13.90 -7.46 -39.89
C LEU A 20 15.38 -7.05 -39.87
N ALA A 21 15.74 -6.14 -38.97
CA ALA A 21 17.14 -5.94 -38.58
C ALA A 21 17.41 -6.80 -37.34
N ALA A 22 18.31 -7.76 -37.52
CA ALA A 22 18.83 -8.63 -36.49
C ALA A 22 20.22 -8.15 -36.05
N CYS A 23 20.53 -8.43 -34.78
CA CYS A 23 21.85 -8.62 -34.15
C CYS A 23 22.72 -7.39 -33.81
N SER A 24 23.07 -7.25 -32.52
CA SER A 24 24.45 -7.53 -32.06
C SER A 24 24.52 -7.70 -30.54
N SER A 25 25.45 -8.55 -30.07
CA SER A 25 25.63 -9.01 -28.69
C SER A 25 26.87 -8.39 -28.01
N GLY A 26 26.75 -8.07 -26.71
CA GLY A 26 27.79 -8.10 -25.64
C GLY A 26 28.47 -6.77 -25.25
N PRO A 27 29.08 -6.61 -24.05
CA PRO A 27 29.04 -7.42 -22.81
C PRO A 27 28.69 -6.61 -21.52
N ASP A 28 28.48 -7.33 -20.41
CA ASP A 28 28.59 -6.94 -18.99
C ASP A 28 28.42 -5.48 -18.56
N GLU A 29 27.28 -5.19 -17.93
CA GLU A 29 27.27 -4.47 -16.65
C GLU A 29 26.12 -5.03 -15.79
N ALA A 30 26.48 -5.94 -14.88
CA ALA A 30 25.62 -6.31 -13.77
C ALA A 30 25.57 -5.11 -12.81
N ALA A 31 24.64 -4.19 -13.06
CA ALA A 31 24.12 -3.30 -12.04
C ALA A 31 22.84 -3.95 -11.52
N GLY A 32 22.87 -4.45 -10.28
CA GLY A 32 21.66 -4.84 -9.57
C GLY A 32 20.71 -3.65 -9.44
N PRO A 33 19.42 -3.87 -9.13
CA PRO A 33 18.55 -2.76 -8.80
C PRO A 33 19.03 -2.21 -7.45
N ALA A 34 19.81 -1.14 -7.50
CA ALA A 34 19.88 -0.21 -6.38
C ALA A 34 18.55 0.53 -6.39
N GLY A 35 17.84 0.49 -5.26
CA GLY A 35 16.51 1.07 -5.08
C GLY A 35 16.40 2.44 -5.72
N GLU A 36 15.59 2.51 -6.78
CA GLU A 36 15.17 3.78 -7.35
C GLU A 36 14.23 4.40 -6.30
N ALA A 37 14.73 5.42 -5.60
CA ALA A 37 13.94 6.14 -4.62
C ALA A 37 12.65 6.61 -5.28
N ALA A 38 11.50 6.31 -4.66
CA ALA A 38 10.19 6.68 -5.16
C ALA A 38 10.14 8.20 -5.47
N THR A 39 9.92 8.52 -6.74
CA THR A 39 9.85 9.91 -7.20
C THR A 39 8.41 10.39 -7.11
N ALA A 40 8.04 10.95 -5.95
CA ALA A 40 6.75 11.63 -5.82
C ALA A 40 6.62 12.77 -6.83
N ASP A 41 5.41 12.96 -7.35
CA ASP A 41 5.09 14.06 -8.27
C ASP A 41 4.91 15.36 -7.46
N ASP A 42 5.80 16.33 -7.65
CA ASP A 42 5.68 17.65 -7.03
C ASP A 42 4.39 18.38 -7.47
N GLY A 43 3.72 17.93 -8.54
CA GLY A 43 2.39 18.38 -8.95
C GLY A 43 1.22 17.77 -8.18
N ALA A 44 1.47 16.85 -7.23
CA ALA A 44 0.44 16.15 -6.46
C ALA A 44 -0.17 16.98 -5.33
N PHE A 45 0.43 18.12 -4.97
CA PHE A 45 0.01 18.95 -3.83
C PHE A 45 -0.53 20.33 -4.29
N PRO A 46 -1.48 20.94 -3.55
CA PRO A 46 -2.09 20.42 -2.32
C PRO A 46 -3.05 19.26 -2.58
N VAL A 47 -3.19 18.37 -1.60
CA VAL A 47 -4.15 17.27 -1.62
C VAL A 47 -5.09 17.35 -0.43
N THR A 48 -6.38 17.12 -0.66
CA THR A 48 -7.41 17.11 0.38
C THR A 48 -8.02 15.73 0.49
N LEU A 49 -8.01 15.19 1.70
CA LEU A 49 -8.51 13.86 2.04
C LEU A 49 -9.72 14.00 2.95
N GLU A 50 -10.83 13.36 2.58
CA GLU A 50 -12.03 13.25 3.43
C GLU A 50 -11.89 12.05 4.38
N HIS A 51 -12.40 12.20 5.60
CA HIS A 51 -12.38 11.16 6.62
C HIS A 51 -13.50 11.38 7.64
N ALA A 52 -13.68 10.45 8.59
CA ALA A 52 -14.81 10.45 9.53
C ALA A 52 -14.97 11.74 10.34
N PHE A 53 -13.89 12.48 10.57
CA PHE A 53 -13.88 13.75 11.31
C PHE A 53 -13.87 15.03 10.45
N GLY A 54 -14.09 14.92 9.14
CA GLY A 54 -14.11 16.06 8.21
C GLY A 54 -13.10 15.90 7.07
N THR A 55 -12.26 16.91 6.86
CA THR A 55 -11.27 16.92 5.78
C THR A 55 -9.94 17.43 6.26
N THR A 56 -8.86 16.84 5.76
CA THR A 56 -7.50 17.30 5.99
C THR A 56 -6.84 17.67 4.66
N THR A 57 -6.25 18.86 4.60
CA THR A 57 -5.44 19.29 3.46
C THR A 57 -3.97 19.20 3.82
N ILE A 58 -3.19 18.54 2.95
CA ILE A 58 -1.74 18.51 2.99
C ILE A 58 -1.26 19.45 1.88
N GLU A 59 -0.64 20.56 2.28
CA GLU A 59 -0.31 21.66 1.37
C GLU A 59 0.92 21.38 0.52
N GLU A 60 1.89 20.64 1.06
CA GLU A 60 3.18 20.32 0.45
C GLU A 60 3.57 18.88 0.81
N ARG A 61 4.50 18.31 0.03
CA ARG A 61 4.99 16.95 0.28
C ARG A 61 5.58 16.81 1.70
N PRO A 62 5.00 15.97 2.57
CA PRO A 62 5.49 15.82 3.93
C PRO A 62 6.88 15.17 3.94
N GLN A 63 7.79 15.70 4.76
CA GLN A 63 9.13 15.17 4.98
C GLN A 63 9.20 14.36 6.28
N ARG A 64 8.37 14.72 7.27
CA ARG A 64 8.31 14.10 8.60
C ARG A 64 6.96 13.43 8.80
N VAL A 65 6.86 12.18 8.38
CA VAL A 65 5.64 11.38 8.50
C VAL A 65 5.64 10.66 9.86
N VAL A 66 4.59 10.85 10.64
CA VAL A 66 4.30 9.98 11.80
C VAL A 66 3.11 9.11 11.44
N THR A 67 3.17 7.83 11.82
CA THR A 67 2.04 6.92 11.64
C THR A 67 1.42 6.55 12.98
N TRP A 68 0.11 6.27 12.95
CA TRP A 68 -0.64 5.76 14.10
C TRP A 68 -1.65 4.71 13.64
N GLY A 69 -1.99 3.78 14.53
CA GLY A 69 -2.83 2.63 14.20
C GLY A 69 -2.03 1.49 13.56
N TRP A 70 -2.65 0.76 12.64
CA TRP A 70 -2.09 -0.46 12.04
C TRP A 70 -1.92 -0.30 10.54
N GLY A 71 -0.94 -0.99 9.94
CA GLY A 71 -0.72 -1.06 8.49
C GLY A 71 -0.21 0.23 7.82
N THR A 72 -0.43 1.41 8.41
CA THR A 72 0.00 2.69 7.81
C THR A 72 1.53 2.83 7.74
N ALA A 73 2.26 2.30 8.73
CA ALA A 73 3.73 2.27 8.71
C ALA A 73 4.23 1.37 7.57
N ASP A 74 3.63 0.19 7.44
CA ASP A 74 3.90 -0.80 6.40
C ASP A 74 3.67 -0.19 5.01
N ALA A 75 2.53 0.49 4.81
CA ALA A 75 2.22 1.18 3.57
C ALA A 75 3.25 2.27 3.24
N ALA A 76 3.59 3.15 4.20
CA ALA A 76 4.55 4.21 3.95
C ALA A 76 5.92 3.65 3.53
N ILE A 77 6.41 2.62 4.24
CA ILE A 77 7.69 1.98 3.97
C ILE A 77 7.67 1.25 2.62
N ALA A 78 6.58 0.55 2.28
CA ALA A 78 6.42 -0.09 0.98
C ALA A 78 6.44 0.92 -0.19
N LEU A 79 6.02 2.17 0.05
CA LEU A 79 6.10 3.27 -0.90
C LEU A 79 7.46 3.99 -0.89
N GLY A 80 8.44 3.50 -0.13
CA GLY A 80 9.78 4.08 -0.04
C GLY A 80 9.87 5.31 0.87
N VAL A 81 8.96 5.46 1.83
CA VAL A 81 8.99 6.52 2.84
C VAL A 81 9.07 5.90 4.24
N THR A 82 10.22 6.04 4.90
CA THR A 82 10.37 5.64 6.30
C THR A 82 9.81 6.73 7.23
N PRO A 83 8.79 6.42 8.05
CA PRO A 83 8.25 7.38 9.01
C PRO A 83 9.30 7.79 10.05
N VAL A 84 9.20 9.02 10.58
CA VAL A 84 10.07 9.45 11.68
C VAL A 84 9.67 8.81 13.02
N ALA A 85 8.40 8.43 13.14
CA ALA A 85 7.91 7.63 14.25
C ALA A 85 6.77 6.69 13.84
N ILE A 86 6.73 5.50 14.46
CA ILE A 86 5.73 4.45 14.24
C ILE A 86 5.18 3.96 15.59
N PRO A 87 3.95 3.41 15.63
CA PRO A 87 3.38 2.89 16.88
C PRO A 87 4.09 1.62 17.34
N PHE A 88 4.16 1.40 18.65
CA PHE A 88 4.60 0.13 19.22
C PHE A 88 3.61 -0.99 18.87
N GLN A 89 4.11 -2.09 18.31
CA GLN A 89 3.30 -3.25 17.95
C GLN A 89 3.44 -4.36 18.98
N ALA A 90 2.55 -4.36 19.98
CA ALA A 90 2.52 -5.36 21.05
C ALA A 90 2.17 -6.79 20.56
N TYR A 91 1.63 -6.92 19.35
CA TYR A 91 1.31 -8.19 18.73
C TYR A 91 2.08 -8.36 17.43
N GLY A 92 2.95 -9.38 17.38
CA GLY A 92 3.81 -9.67 16.23
C GLY A 92 5.13 -8.90 16.21
N GLY A 93 5.26 -7.82 16.98
CA GLY A 93 6.51 -7.06 17.11
C GLY A 93 7.57 -7.77 17.96
N ASP A 94 8.82 -7.34 17.79
CA ASP A 94 9.96 -7.75 18.61
C ASP A 94 9.97 -7.07 20.01
N GLU A 95 11.07 -7.20 20.76
CA GLU A 95 11.21 -6.59 22.10
C GLU A 95 11.12 -5.06 22.10
N GLN A 96 11.30 -4.43 20.93
CA GLN A 96 11.18 -2.98 20.73
C GLN A 96 9.82 -2.59 20.14
N GLY A 97 8.92 -3.56 19.89
CA GLY A 97 7.62 -3.34 19.27
C GLY A 97 7.69 -3.10 17.77
N VAL A 98 8.78 -3.50 17.10
CA VAL A 98 8.91 -3.39 15.65
C VAL A 98 8.54 -4.71 15.00
N LEU A 99 7.67 -4.67 13.99
CA LEU A 99 7.30 -5.87 13.23
C LEU A 99 8.51 -6.39 12.44
N PRO A 100 8.73 -7.72 12.35
CA PRO A 100 9.90 -8.28 11.69
C PRO A 100 10.09 -7.81 10.25
N TRP A 101 9.00 -7.72 9.47
CA TRP A 101 9.05 -7.26 8.08
C TRP A 101 9.31 -5.75 7.96
N ILE A 102 8.89 -4.94 8.93
CA ILE A 102 9.24 -3.51 8.99
C ILE A 102 10.73 -3.34 9.25
N ARG A 103 11.25 -4.11 10.22
CA ARG A 103 12.68 -4.11 10.53
C ARG A 103 13.51 -4.52 9.31
N GLU A 104 13.17 -5.64 8.68
CA GLU A 104 13.84 -6.14 7.48
C GLU A 104 13.84 -5.09 6.37
N ALA A 105 12.67 -4.52 6.04
CA ALA A 105 12.56 -3.52 4.98
C ALA A 105 13.40 -2.26 5.22
N VAL A 106 13.41 -1.74 6.46
CA VAL A 106 14.19 -0.53 6.82
C VAL A 106 15.70 -0.82 6.83
N GLU A 107 16.11 -1.97 7.37
CA GLU A 107 17.52 -2.38 7.39
C GLU A 107 18.05 -2.65 5.97
N ASP A 108 17.27 -3.28 5.11
CA ASP A 108 17.60 -3.53 3.70
C ASP A 108 17.71 -2.23 2.88
N ALA A 109 16.89 -1.22 3.21
CA ALA A 109 17.00 0.13 2.65
C ALA A 109 18.24 0.89 3.16
N GLY A 110 18.93 0.38 4.19
CA GLY A 110 20.07 1.03 4.82
C GLY A 110 19.69 2.24 5.67
N GLU A 111 18.43 2.28 6.14
CA GLU A 111 17.88 3.39 6.91
C GLU A 111 17.88 3.08 8.42
N GLU A 112 17.68 4.12 9.23
CA GLU A 112 17.55 3.96 10.68
C GLU A 112 16.11 3.54 11.04
N ILE A 113 15.98 2.59 11.98
CA ILE A 113 14.68 2.19 12.51
C ILE A 113 13.94 3.43 13.06
N PRO A 114 12.67 3.67 12.66
CA PRO A 114 11.88 4.78 13.16
C PRO A 114 11.82 4.84 14.68
N THR A 115 11.57 6.03 15.23
CA THR A 115 11.27 6.14 16.65
C THR A 115 9.99 5.36 16.97
N VAL A 116 10.06 4.40 17.89
CA VAL A 116 8.87 3.67 18.32
C VAL A 116 8.17 4.48 19.41
N LEU A 117 6.93 4.88 19.15
CA LEU A 117 6.05 5.54 20.13
C LEU A 117 5.74 4.57 21.28
N PRO A 118 5.51 5.06 22.52
CA PRO A 118 5.30 4.17 23.67
C PRO A 118 4.05 3.30 23.51
N ASP A 119 4.06 2.11 24.13
CA ASP A 119 2.89 1.25 24.23
C ASP A 119 1.87 1.84 25.22
N THR A 120 0.90 2.55 24.67
CA THR A 120 -0.20 3.20 25.40
C THR A 120 -1.55 2.54 25.10
N GLY A 121 -1.56 1.39 24.43
CA GLY A 121 -2.79 0.74 23.99
C GLY A 121 -3.62 1.63 23.05
N ALA A 122 -4.82 2.01 23.48
CA ALA A 122 -5.72 2.86 22.70
C ALA A 122 -5.51 4.37 22.94
N ASP A 123 -4.72 4.75 23.95
CA ASP A 123 -4.43 6.15 24.24
C ASP A 123 -3.35 6.65 23.28
N VAL A 124 -3.54 7.85 22.71
CA VAL A 124 -2.59 8.43 21.75
C VAL A 124 -1.44 9.12 22.51
N PRO A 125 -0.16 8.81 22.21
CA PRO A 125 1.00 9.44 22.85
C PRO A 125 1.29 10.82 22.24
N PHE A 126 0.45 11.81 22.58
CA PHE A 126 0.48 13.14 21.96
C PHE A 126 1.80 13.87 22.17
N GLU A 127 2.45 13.74 23.33
CA GLU A 127 3.71 14.43 23.63
C GLU A 127 4.86 13.90 22.76
N GLU A 128 4.92 12.58 22.58
CA GLU A 128 5.92 11.91 21.76
C GLU A 128 5.69 12.17 20.27
N ILE A 129 4.44 12.18 19.83
CA ILE A 129 4.07 12.59 18.46
C ILE A 129 4.48 14.04 18.23
N ALA A 130 4.20 14.97 19.15
CA ALA A 130 4.62 16.36 19.03
C ALA A 130 6.15 16.51 19.03
N ALA A 131 6.86 15.73 19.86
CA ALA A 131 8.32 15.73 19.91
C ALA A 131 8.95 15.21 18.60
N ALA A 132 8.24 14.35 17.86
CA ALA A 132 8.65 13.91 16.53
C ALA A 132 8.47 15.00 15.46
N GLN A 133 7.84 16.14 15.76
CA GLN A 133 7.65 17.28 14.85
C GLN A 133 7.12 16.86 13.46
N PRO A 134 5.96 16.19 13.37
CA PRO A 134 5.42 15.72 12.10
C PRO A 134 4.97 16.86 11.18
N ASP A 135 5.10 16.65 9.88
CA ASP A 135 4.40 17.42 8.85
C ASP A 135 3.00 16.83 8.60
N VAL A 136 2.82 15.53 8.88
CA VAL A 136 1.54 14.83 8.79
C VAL A 136 1.51 13.65 9.77
N VAL A 137 0.32 13.36 10.31
CA VAL A 137 0.02 12.13 11.05
C VAL A 137 -0.93 11.27 10.21
N LEU A 138 -0.47 10.11 9.77
CA LEU A 138 -1.29 9.15 9.02
C LEU A 138 -1.88 8.11 9.99
N ALA A 139 -3.20 8.13 10.16
CA ALA A 139 -3.93 7.32 11.14
C ALA A 139 -5.20 6.70 10.55
N HIS A 140 -5.18 6.38 9.26
CA HIS A 140 -6.38 6.03 8.52
C HIS A 140 -6.84 4.58 8.72
N TYR A 141 -6.04 3.70 9.31
CA TYR A 141 -6.53 2.45 9.93
C TYR A 141 -6.25 2.48 11.43
N SER A 142 -7.15 3.12 12.17
CA SER A 142 -7.03 3.32 13.61
C SER A 142 -8.39 3.34 14.30
N GLY A 143 -8.37 3.50 15.63
CA GLY A 143 -9.54 3.71 16.47
C GLY A 143 -9.61 5.10 17.10
N LEU A 144 -9.06 6.13 16.43
CA LEU A 144 -9.08 7.51 16.94
C LEU A 144 -10.48 7.93 17.39
N THR A 145 -10.58 8.62 18.51
CA THR A 145 -11.80 9.35 18.87
C THR A 145 -11.77 10.77 18.27
N GLU A 146 -12.92 11.43 18.20
CA GLU A 146 -12.99 12.84 17.74
C GLU A 146 -12.11 13.77 18.61
N GLU A 147 -12.06 13.53 19.93
CA GLU A 147 -11.21 14.28 20.86
C GLU A 147 -9.71 14.05 20.59
N GLN A 148 -9.33 12.80 20.33
CA GLN A 148 -7.95 12.46 19.98
C GLN A 148 -7.56 13.08 18.63
N TYR A 149 -8.43 13.01 17.63
CA TYR A 149 -8.25 13.67 16.33
C TYR A 149 -8.08 15.19 16.49
N ALA A 150 -8.95 15.84 17.26
CA ALA A 150 -8.88 17.30 17.48
C ALA A 150 -7.59 17.71 18.21
N THR A 151 -7.07 16.85 19.08
CA THR A 151 -5.79 17.09 19.77
C THR A 151 -4.60 16.88 18.82
N LEU A 152 -4.58 15.79 18.06
CA LEU A 152 -3.55 15.55 17.03
C LEU A 152 -3.53 16.66 15.97
N SER A 153 -4.70 17.17 15.59
CA SER A 153 -4.83 18.25 14.59
C SER A 153 -4.24 19.59 15.05
N GLN A 154 -3.96 19.75 16.34
CA GLN A 154 -3.19 20.90 16.86
C GLN A 154 -1.68 20.71 16.69
N ILE A 155 -1.21 19.49 16.43
CA ILE A 155 0.20 19.14 16.22
C ILE A 155 0.55 19.20 14.73
N ALA A 156 -0.23 18.53 13.88
CA ALA A 156 -0.04 18.47 12.43
C ALA A 156 -1.35 18.05 11.71
N PRO A 157 -1.46 18.21 10.38
CA PRO A 157 -2.50 17.58 9.57
C PRO A 157 -2.68 16.09 9.89
N VAL A 158 -3.91 15.61 10.07
CA VAL A 158 -4.21 14.21 10.44
C VAL A 158 -5.10 13.55 9.42
N VAL A 159 -4.62 12.48 8.78
CA VAL A 159 -5.45 11.65 7.91
C VAL A 159 -6.04 10.52 8.76
N ALA A 160 -7.29 10.70 9.21
CA ALA A 160 -8.03 9.71 9.99
C ALA A 160 -8.71 8.65 9.11
N TYR A 161 -9.38 7.68 9.74
CA TYR A 161 -10.13 6.63 9.04
C TYR A 161 -11.35 7.19 8.27
N PRO A 162 -11.77 6.57 7.15
CA PRO A 162 -12.76 7.16 6.26
C PRO A 162 -14.18 7.22 6.86
N ASP A 163 -14.60 6.18 7.58
CA ASP A 163 -15.97 6.08 8.10
C ASP A 163 -16.01 5.55 9.54
N GLN A 164 -15.74 4.26 9.74
CA GLN A 164 -15.79 3.61 11.05
C GLN A 164 -14.40 3.25 11.58
N PRO A 165 -14.20 3.30 12.92
CA PRO A 165 -12.94 2.90 13.52
C PRO A 165 -12.64 1.43 13.20
N TRP A 166 -11.36 1.11 12.99
CA TRP A 166 -10.88 -0.25 12.71
C TRP A 166 -11.55 -0.96 11.52
N SER A 167 -12.09 -0.21 10.55
CA SER A 167 -12.87 -0.75 9.43
C SER A 167 -12.36 -0.25 8.07
N THR A 168 -11.05 -0.04 7.95
CA THR A 168 -10.43 0.47 6.72
C THR A 168 -9.87 -0.71 5.93
N PRO A 169 -10.37 -0.96 4.70
CA PRO A 169 -9.81 -1.98 3.82
C PRO A 169 -8.32 -1.76 3.61
N TRP A 170 -7.53 -2.84 3.56
CA TRP A 170 -6.08 -2.72 3.49
C TRP A 170 -5.62 -2.04 2.18
N ARG A 171 -6.39 -2.21 1.10
CA ARG A 171 -6.14 -1.51 -0.17
C ARG A 171 -6.35 -0.01 -0.05
N ASP A 172 -7.32 0.41 0.75
CA ASP A 172 -7.57 1.83 1.03
C ASP A 172 -6.46 2.42 1.92
N VAL A 173 -5.86 1.62 2.82
CA VAL A 173 -4.68 2.04 3.59
C VAL A 173 -3.52 2.40 2.65
N VAL A 174 -3.18 1.50 1.73
CA VAL A 174 -2.10 1.74 0.75
C VAL A 174 -2.42 2.91 -0.17
N THR A 175 -3.64 2.95 -0.72
CA THR A 175 -4.09 4.01 -1.64
C THR A 175 -4.07 5.38 -0.95
N THR A 176 -4.65 5.48 0.26
CA THR A 176 -4.70 6.73 1.03
C THR A 176 -3.31 7.21 1.42
N THR A 177 -2.42 6.27 1.80
CA THR A 177 -1.01 6.60 2.06
C THR A 177 -0.33 7.15 0.81
N GLY A 178 -0.50 6.51 -0.35
CA GLY A 178 0.03 7.00 -1.63
C GLY A 178 -0.45 8.41 -1.95
N VAL A 179 -1.74 8.67 -1.85
CA VAL A 179 -2.32 10.01 -2.07
C VAL A 179 -1.74 11.04 -1.09
N ALA A 180 -1.69 10.73 0.21
CA ALA A 180 -1.18 11.64 1.22
C ALA A 180 0.31 11.98 1.06
N LEU A 181 1.10 11.08 0.46
CA LEU A 181 2.54 11.23 0.26
C LEU A 181 2.91 11.69 -1.17
N GLY A 182 1.95 11.84 -2.08
CA GLY A 182 2.18 12.19 -3.49
C GLY A 182 2.76 11.03 -4.32
N LEU A 183 2.50 9.79 -3.91
CA LEU A 183 3.07 8.52 -4.39
C LEU A 183 1.96 7.59 -4.93
N VAL A 184 1.04 8.13 -5.73
CA VAL A 184 -0.12 7.37 -6.22
C VAL A 184 0.31 6.23 -7.15
N SER A 185 1.26 6.47 -8.04
CA SER A 185 1.74 5.44 -8.98
C SER A 185 2.46 4.30 -8.27
N GLU A 186 3.24 4.61 -7.22
CA GLU A 186 3.88 3.61 -6.38
C GLU A 186 2.85 2.80 -5.59
N ALA A 187 1.78 3.44 -5.09
CA ALA A 187 0.69 2.74 -4.42
C ALA A 187 -0.05 1.79 -5.37
N GLU A 188 -0.34 2.22 -6.59
CA GLU A 188 -0.93 1.36 -7.63
C GLU A 188 -0.02 0.16 -7.94
N GLN A 189 1.30 0.37 -8.01
CA GLN A 189 2.27 -0.71 -8.25
C GLN A 189 2.32 -1.71 -7.09
N VAL A 190 2.41 -1.24 -5.84
CA VAL A 190 2.40 -2.09 -4.65
C VAL A 190 1.12 -2.93 -4.58
N LEU A 191 -0.04 -2.33 -4.86
CA LEU A 191 -1.32 -3.04 -4.89
C LEU A 191 -1.35 -4.10 -5.99
N ALA A 192 -0.88 -3.77 -7.19
CA ALA A 192 -0.82 -4.71 -8.29
C ALA A 192 0.08 -5.93 -7.99
N ASP A 193 1.21 -5.70 -7.32
CA ASP A 193 2.13 -6.78 -6.94
C ASP A 193 1.52 -7.70 -5.87
N ILE A 194 0.84 -7.12 -4.86
CA ILE A 194 0.13 -7.90 -3.85
C ILE A 194 -1.03 -8.69 -4.48
N ASP A 195 -1.83 -8.07 -5.35
CA ASP A 195 -2.94 -8.73 -6.04
C ASP A 195 -2.44 -9.88 -6.94
N SER A 196 -1.30 -9.70 -7.60
CA SER A 196 -0.64 -10.75 -8.36
C SER A 196 -0.24 -11.92 -7.46
N ALA A 197 0.41 -11.64 -6.32
CA ALA A 197 0.81 -12.67 -5.36
C ALA A 197 -0.41 -13.43 -4.81
N ILE A 198 -1.48 -12.73 -4.45
CA ILE A 198 -2.73 -13.34 -3.97
C ILE A 198 -3.35 -14.22 -5.07
N THR A 199 -3.39 -13.74 -6.31
CA THR A 199 -3.91 -14.51 -7.46
C THR A 199 -3.11 -15.79 -7.69
N GLU A 200 -1.78 -15.72 -7.59
CA GLU A 200 -0.90 -16.87 -7.68
C GLU A 200 -1.17 -17.88 -6.57
N GLN A 201 -1.31 -17.42 -5.32
CA GLN A 201 -1.62 -18.31 -4.18
C GLN A 201 -3.01 -18.95 -4.34
N ARG A 202 -4.03 -18.19 -4.74
CA ARG A 202 -5.36 -18.74 -5.02
C ARG A 202 -5.33 -19.80 -6.12
N ALA A 203 -4.56 -19.58 -7.19
CA ALA A 203 -4.41 -20.55 -8.27
C ALA A 203 -3.64 -21.80 -7.84
N ALA A 204 -2.67 -21.66 -6.95
CA ALA A 204 -1.92 -22.77 -6.35
C ALA A 204 -2.77 -23.60 -5.37
N HIS A 205 -3.81 -23.00 -4.79
CA HIS A 205 -4.69 -23.60 -3.79
C HIS A 205 -6.17 -23.61 -4.21
N PRO A 206 -6.53 -24.32 -5.31
CA PRO A 206 -7.92 -24.40 -5.77
C PRO A 206 -8.86 -25.05 -4.74
N GLU A 207 -8.33 -25.78 -3.76
CA GLU A 207 -9.09 -26.37 -2.66
C GLU A 207 -9.76 -25.34 -1.74
N PHE A 208 -9.33 -24.07 -1.73
CA PHE A 208 -9.96 -23.01 -0.94
C PHE A 208 -11.29 -22.55 -1.54
N ALA A 209 -11.46 -22.71 -2.85
CA ALA A 209 -12.57 -22.12 -3.59
C ALA A 209 -13.94 -22.58 -3.05
N GLY A 210 -14.72 -21.62 -2.54
CA GLY A 210 -16.08 -21.86 -2.05
C GLY A 210 -16.15 -22.55 -0.68
N LEU A 211 -15.03 -22.71 0.02
CA LEU A 211 -15.04 -23.13 1.42
C LEU A 211 -15.50 -21.96 2.30
N THR A 212 -16.48 -22.24 3.16
CA THR A 212 -16.93 -21.29 4.17
C THR A 212 -15.92 -21.18 5.30
N LEU A 213 -15.55 -19.96 5.68
CA LEU A 213 -14.73 -19.69 6.86
C LEU A 213 -15.45 -18.75 7.83
N ALA A 214 -14.97 -18.72 9.07
CA ALA A 214 -15.24 -17.63 9.99
C ALA A 214 -13.90 -17.22 10.60
N THR A 215 -13.47 -15.99 10.37
CA THR A 215 -12.29 -15.44 11.06
C THR A 215 -12.73 -15.06 12.47
N VAL A 216 -12.04 -15.63 13.46
CA VAL A 216 -12.41 -15.45 14.88
C VAL A 216 -11.22 -14.97 15.71
N TRP A 217 -11.54 -14.24 16.76
CA TRP A 217 -10.60 -13.93 17.82
C TRP A 217 -11.20 -14.32 19.16
N GLU A 218 -10.49 -15.13 19.92
CA GLU A 218 -10.88 -15.50 21.28
C GLU A 218 -10.00 -14.74 22.27
N THR A 219 -10.65 -14.09 23.22
CA THR A 219 -9.98 -13.46 24.34
C THR A 219 -10.90 -13.43 25.55
N GLY A 220 -10.35 -13.74 26.73
CA GLY A 220 -11.09 -13.70 27.99
C GLY A 220 -12.33 -14.60 28.04
N GLY A 221 -12.37 -15.69 27.26
CA GLY A 221 -13.51 -16.59 27.17
C GLY A 221 -14.65 -16.08 26.28
N THR A 222 -14.44 -14.99 25.54
CA THR A 222 -15.37 -14.45 24.55
C THR A 222 -14.82 -14.69 23.15
N VAL A 223 -15.67 -15.20 22.25
CA VAL A 223 -15.33 -15.38 20.84
C VAL A 223 -15.96 -14.25 20.04
N TYR A 224 -15.10 -13.49 19.37
CA TYR A 224 -15.48 -12.46 18.41
C TYR A 224 -15.40 -13.06 17.01
N VAL A 225 -16.41 -12.77 16.20
CA VAL A 225 -16.45 -13.15 14.77
C VAL A 225 -16.30 -11.85 13.99
N TYR A 226 -15.33 -11.81 13.08
CA TYR A 226 -15.10 -10.64 12.24
C TYR A 226 -16.13 -10.55 11.11
N ALA A 227 -16.56 -9.34 10.81
CA ALA A 227 -17.49 -9.05 9.73
C ALA A 227 -16.75 -8.96 8.38
N ASP A 228 -17.49 -8.96 7.28
CA ASP A 228 -16.93 -8.90 5.91
C ASP A 228 -16.08 -7.65 5.69
N GLU A 229 -16.40 -6.56 6.40
CA GLU A 229 -15.71 -5.28 6.30
C GLU A 229 -14.33 -5.27 7.00
N ASP A 230 -13.96 -6.32 7.74
CA ASP A 230 -12.65 -6.42 8.38
C ASP A 230 -11.56 -6.82 7.36
N PRO A 231 -10.42 -6.11 7.28
CA PRO A 231 -9.39 -6.39 6.28
C PRO A 231 -8.81 -7.82 6.39
N ARG A 232 -8.90 -8.46 7.55
CA ARG A 232 -8.49 -9.87 7.72
C ARG A 232 -9.47 -10.84 7.08
N VAL A 233 -10.76 -10.49 7.01
CA VAL A 233 -11.77 -11.28 6.29
C VAL A 233 -11.62 -11.03 4.80
N GLU A 234 -11.47 -9.78 4.38
CA GLU A 234 -11.21 -9.38 2.98
C GLU A 234 -10.08 -10.22 2.35
N PHE A 235 -8.91 -10.30 3.02
CA PHE A 235 -7.77 -11.09 2.55
C PHE A 235 -8.12 -12.57 2.31
N MET A 236 -8.92 -13.16 3.20
CA MET A 236 -9.31 -14.55 3.06
C MET A 236 -10.30 -14.74 1.90
N LEU A 237 -11.21 -13.78 1.67
CA LEU A 237 -12.12 -13.82 0.54
C LEU A 237 -11.35 -13.71 -0.79
N ASP A 238 -10.29 -12.90 -0.84
CA ASP A 238 -9.46 -12.78 -2.04
C ASP A 238 -8.76 -14.10 -2.41
N LEU A 239 -8.39 -14.92 -1.42
CA LEU A 239 -7.87 -16.28 -1.60
C LEU A 239 -8.92 -17.28 -2.10
N GLY A 240 -10.19 -16.90 -2.17
CA GLY A 240 -11.27 -17.70 -2.77
C GLY A 240 -12.21 -18.38 -1.77
N PHE A 241 -12.04 -18.15 -0.48
CA PHE A 241 -13.01 -18.56 0.53
C PHE A 241 -14.32 -17.74 0.43
N VAL A 242 -15.35 -18.16 1.16
CA VAL A 242 -16.61 -17.42 1.33
C VAL A 242 -16.93 -17.28 2.82
N ASN A 243 -17.63 -16.22 3.22
CA ASN A 243 -18.18 -16.07 4.58
C ASN A 243 -19.63 -16.60 4.63
#